data_AF-E7QS69-F1
#
_entry.id   AF-E7QS69-F1
#
_cell.length_a   1.000
_cell.length_b   1.000
_cell.length_c   1.000
_cell.angle_alpha   90.00
_cell.angle_beta   90.00
_cell.angle_gamma   90.00
#
_symmetry.space_group_name_H-M   'P 1'
#
loop_
_entity.id
_entity.type
_entity.pdbx_description
1 polymer ?
#
loop_
_entity_poly.entity_id
_entity_poly.type
_entity_poly.pdbx_seq_one_letter_code
_entity_poly.pdbx_strand_id
1 'polypeptide(L)' 'MECAENDCENEAAVRLHIPWAENRVVCTSHARVLARQDGVVAEPLEGVDWE' A
#
# COMPACT_ATOMS: atom_id res chain seq x y z
N MET A 1 5.71 4.88 8.94
CA MET A 1 4.80 5.78 8.17
C MET A 1 3.40 5.18 8.29
N GLU A 2 2.34 5.95 8.46
CA GLU A 2 0.98 5.39 8.59
C GLU A 2 0.36 5.08 7.22
N CYS A 3 -0.55 4.11 7.18
CA CYS A 3 -1.26 3.70 5.98
C CYS A 3 -2.08 4.88 5.39
N ALA A 4 -1.98 5.11 4.08
CA ALA A 4 -2.70 6.18 3.39
C ALA A 4 -4.22 5.94 3.22
N GLU A 5 -4.75 4.85 3.78
CA GLU A 5 -6.19 4.57 3.80
C GLU A 5 -6.82 5.22 5.03
N ASN A 6 -8.02 5.77 4.86
CA ASN A 6 -8.72 6.43 5.94
C ASN A 6 -9.00 5.43 7.09
N ASP A 7 -8.92 5.93 8.32
CA ASP A 7 -9.19 5.14 9.53
C ASP A 7 -8.28 3.89 9.68
N CYS A 8 -7.05 3.97 9.16
CA CYS A 8 -6.07 2.89 9.30
C CYS A 8 -4.77 3.37 9.95
N GLU A 9 -4.58 2.99 11.21
CA GLU A 9 -3.38 3.33 12.01
C GLU A 9 -2.23 2.33 11.81
N ASN A 10 -2.37 1.35 10.90
CA ASN A 10 -1.31 0.37 10.65
C ASN A 10 -0.11 1.01 9.96
N GLU A 11 1.08 0.45 10.22
CA GLU A 11 2.28 0.85 9.51
C GLU A 11 2.17 0.53 8.01
N ALA A 12 2.50 1.52 7.20
CA ALA A 12 2.58 1.41 5.76
C ALA A 12 3.87 0.70 5.36
N ALA A 13 3.72 -0.33 4.54
CA ALA A 13 4.84 -1.19 4.15
C ALA A 13 4.91 -1.48 2.65
N VAL A 14 3.91 -1.02 1.88
CA VAL A 14 3.80 -1.32 0.46
C VAL A 14 3.43 -0.05 -0.31
N ARG A 15 4.14 0.20 -1.41
CA ARG A 15 3.80 1.20 -2.41
C ARG A 15 2.92 0.58 -3.49
N LEU A 16 1.80 1.22 -3.79
CA LEU A 16 0.94 0.91 -4.93
C LEU A 16 1.30 1.85 -6.09
N HIS A 17 1.62 1.25 -7.24
CA HIS A 17 1.87 1.97 -8.48
C HIS A 17 0.56 2.12 -9.25
N ILE A 18 -0.03 3.31 -9.16
CA ILE A 18 -1.33 3.61 -9.75
C ILE A 18 -1.11 4.39 -11.06
N PRO A 19 -1.48 3.87 -12.24
CA PRO A 19 -1.15 4.53 -13.50
C PRO A 19 -2.03 5.76 -13.81
N TRP A 20 -3.11 5.98 -13.07
CA TRP A 20 -4.06 7.10 -13.26
C TRP A 20 -4.12 8.08 -12.09
N ALA A 21 -3.30 7.89 -11.06
CA ALA A 21 -3.24 8.76 -9.88
C ALA A 21 -1.83 8.74 -9.28
N GLU A 22 -1.61 9.48 -8.20
CA GLU A 22 -0.35 9.41 -7.46
C GLU A 22 -0.19 8.04 -6.79
N ASN A 23 1.06 7.57 -6.67
CA ASN A 23 1.37 6.35 -5.95
C ASN A 23 0.93 6.48 -4.48
N ARG A 24 0.38 5.41 -3.93
CA ARG A 24 -0.12 5.39 -2.54
C ARG A 24 0.71 4.43 -1.71
N VAL A 25 0.98 4.78 -0.46
CA VAL A 25 1.71 3.92 0.47
C VAL A 25 0.73 3.41 1.52
N VAL A 26 0.57 2.10 1.60
CA VAL A 26 -0.44 1.45 2.42
C VAL A 26 0.15 0.29 3.22
N CYS A 27 -0.57 -0.19 4.23
CA CYS A 27 -0.20 -1.41 4.95
C CYS A 27 -0.35 -2.65 4.06
N THR A 28 0.28 -3.76 4.46
CA THR A 28 0.25 -5.04 3.73
C THR A 28 -1.20 -5.54 3.49
N SER A 29 -2.07 -5.36 4.48
CA SER A 29 -3.49 -5.73 4.39
C SER A 29 -4.24 -4.97 3.29
N HIS A 30 -4.12 -3.64 3.25
CA HIS A 30 -4.76 -2.82 2.22
C HIS A 30 -4.13 -3.05 0.85
N ALA A 31 -2.81 -3.20 0.77
CA ALA A 31 -2.14 -3.51 -0.49
C ALA A 31 -2.70 -4.78 -1.15
N ARG A 32 -2.91 -5.84 -0.36
CA ARG A 32 -3.46 -7.10 -0.86
C ARG A 32 -4.84 -6.93 -1.49
N VAL A 33 -5.70 -6.09 -0.91
CA VAL A 33 -7.06 -5.87 -1.40
C VAL A 33 -7.04 -4.95 -2.62
N LEU A 34 -6.41 -3.79 -2.50
CA LEU A 34 -6.39 -2.75 -3.53
C LEU A 34 -5.69 -3.22 -4.81
N ALA A 35 -4.56 -3.92 -4.71
CA ALA A 35 -3.86 -4.45 -5.89
C ALA A 35 -4.75 -5.39 -6.73
N ARG A 36 -5.68 -6.11 -6.09
CA ARG A 36 -6.61 -7.03 -6.76
C ARG A 36 -7.84 -6.33 -7.30
N GLN A 37 -8.41 -5.40 -6.52
CA GLN A 37 -9.62 -4.66 -6.92
C GLN A 37 -9.32 -3.72 -8.08
N ASP A 38 -8.20 -3.00 -7.98
CA ASP A 38 -7.84 -1.95 -8.93
C ASP A 38 -6.90 -2.46 -10.02
N GLY A 39 -6.33 -3.66 -9.88
CA GLY A 39 -5.40 -4.22 -10.87
C GLY A 39 -4.07 -3.47 -10.95
N VAL A 40 -3.61 -2.91 -9.83
CA VAL A 40 -2.37 -2.12 -9.71
C VAL A 40 -1.21 -2.94 -9.15
N VAL A 41 0.02 -2.49 -9.39
CA VAL A 41 1.24 -3.18 -8.94
C VAL A 41 1.56 -2.78 -7.50
N ALA A 42 1.82 -3.77 -6.66
CA ALA A 42 2.27 -3.60 -5.28
C ALA A 42 3.77 -3.88 -5.15
N GLU A 43 4.51 -2.92 -4.60
CA GLU A 43 5.95 -2.96 -4.34
C GLU A 43 6.22 -2.84 -2.83
N PRO A 44 6.88 -3.80 -2.18
CA PRO A 44 7.29 -3.67 -0.79
C PRO A 44 8.27 -2.50 -0.59
N LEU A 45 8.10 -1.70 0.48
CA LEU A 45 8.99 -0.59 0.80
C LEU A 45 10.31 -1.07 1.41
N GLU A 46 11.45 -0.57 0.95
CA GLU A 46 12.72 -0.96 1.55
C GLU A 46 12.84 -0.54 3.03
N GLY A 47 13.35 -1.44 3.87
CA GLY A 47 13.69 -1.15 5.27
C GLY A 47 12.52 -1.10 6.25
N VAL A 48 11.33 -1.57 5.85
CA VAL A 48 10.21 -1.81 6.76
C VAL A 48 10.02 -3.31 6.98
N ASP A 49 9.48 -3.64 8.16
CA ASP A 49 9.10 -5.00 8.47
C ASP A 49 7.68 -5.26 7.93
N TRP A 50 7.54 -6.29 7.09
CA TRP A 50 6.30 -6.60 6.37
C TRP A 50 5.78 -8.02 6.65
N GLU A 51 6.22 -8.63 7.77
CA GLU A 51 5.76 -9.94 8.26
C GLU A 51 4.26 -9.99 8.60
#